data_AF-A0A1Y0H1L9-F1
#
_entry.id   AF-A0A1Y0H1L9-F1
#
_cell.length_a   1.000
_cell.length_b   1.000
_cell.length_c   1.000
_cell.angle_alpha   90.00
_cell.angle_beta   90.00
_cell.angle_gamma   90.00
#
_symmetry.space_group_name_H-M   'P 1'
#
loop_
_entity.id
_entity.type
_entity.pdbx_description
1 polymer ?
#
loop_
_entity_poly.entity_id
_entity_poly.type
_entity_poly.pdbx_seq_one_letter_code
_entity_poly.pdbx_strand_id
1 'polypeptide(L)'
;MQTSIFTRQNPLFSRPIGDTISVLQICITSMERNFLSRFASGEDKTMNKTLTLALSLVVLGAASSAQAQFFLRGSFNGYDTSLAMTETFAGSNIYTATATGLTAGQKYTFLAANSDYSIQSGAPFQDVAATANANGSITAIFHNVATPNDGWSPNIRRLGLSGLDYSYELMGSPNGFSAPIASLTNVGGVLQGVVTLAAGNNDLVFRKVGDWSITIKENFGDSGNNIAYNAAAAGDYLVKLDLEGGRYAVEAVPEPATMVVLGVAAAAALRRRKK
;
A
#
# COMPACT_ATOMS: atom_id res chain seq x y z
N MET A 1 -17.00 51.37 24.97
CA MET A 1 -16.60 51.42 23.55
C MET A 1 -16.68 50.02 23.00
N GLN A 2 -17.75 49.70 22.28
CA GLN A 2 -18.00 48.41 21.65
C GLN A 2 -17.63 48.52 20.17
N THR A 3 -16.73 47.66 19.71
CA THR A 3 -16.34 47.57 18.30
C THR A 3 -16.87 46.24 17.75
N SER A 4 -17.99 46.31 17.04
CA SER A 4 -18.62 45.19 16.35
C SER A 4 -17.97 45.00 14.97
N ILE A 5 -17.32 43.85 14.76
CA ILE A 5 -16.75 43.46 13.47
C ILE A 5 -17.75 42.53 12.77
N PHE A 6 -18.25 42.99 11.63
CA PHE A 6 -19.19 42.30 10.75
C PHE A 6 -18.40 41.45 9.75
N THR A 7 -18.28 40.15 9.98
CA THR A 7 -17.63 39.23 9.03
C THR A 7 -18.67 38.65 8.07
N ARG A 8 -18.57 39.01 6.79
CA ARG A 8 -19.40 38.48 5.70
C ARG A 8 -19.11 36.99 5.48
N GLN A 9 -20.14 36.15 5.54
CA GLN A 9 -20.08 34.77 5.04
C GLN A 9 -20.20 34.76 3.51
N ASN A 10 -19.23 34.12 2.85
CA ASN A 10 -19.26 33.78 1.43
C ASN A 10 -19.71 32.31 1.30
N PRO A 11 -20.87 31.99 0.71
CA PRO A 11 -21.25 30.62 0.41
C PRO A 11 -20.69 30.23 -0.95
N LEU A 12 -19.46 29.73 -1.00
CA LEU A 12 -18.90 29.11 -2.21
C LEU A 12 -19.12 27.59 -2.14
N PHE A 13 -20.16 27.16 -2.86
CA PHE A 13 -20.26 25.91 -3.62
C PHE A 13 -19.54 24.67 -3.08
N SER A 14 -20.26 23.92 -2.24
CA SER A 14 -20.09 22.47 -2.12
C SER A 14 -20.90 21.81 -3.24
N ARG A 15 -20.22 21.19 -4.22
CA ARG A 15 -20.83 20.27 -5.18
C ARG A 15 -20.40 18.84 -4.83
N PRO A 16 -21.32 17.88 -4.76
CA PRO A 16 -20.98 16.48 -4.53
C PRO A 16 -20.25 15.91 -5.75
N ILE A 17 -19.05 15.38 -5.53
CA ILE A 17 -18.31 14.58 -6.50
C ILE A 17 -18.93 13.18 -6.44
N GLY A 18 -20.02 12.98 -7.17
CA GLY A 18 -20.75 11.71 -7.17
C GLY A 18 -21.53 11.43 -8.45
N ASP A 19 -21.22 12.11 -9.56
CA ASP A 19 -22.10 12.10 -10.74
C ASP A 19 -21.38 12.04 -12.10
N THR A 20 -20.17 11.49 -12.15
CA THR A 20 -19.49 11.24 -13.43
C THR A 20 -19.93 9.93 -14.11
N ILE A 21 -20.63 9.03 -13.40
CA ILE A 21 -21.16 7.80 -13.99
C ILE A 21 -22.55 8.05 -14.65
N SER A 22 -23.33 9.00 -14.15
CA SER A 22 -24.68 9.31 -14.66
C SER A 22 -24.71 9.99 -16.04
N VAL A 23 -23.66 10.75 -16.40
CA VAL A 23 -23.65 11.51 -17.67
C VAL A 23 -23.38 10.61 -18.88
N LEU A 24 -22.59 9.54 -18.71
CA LEU A 24 -22.32 8.59 -19.79
C LEU A 24 -23.57 7.74 -20.13
N GLN A 25 -24.36 7.38 -19.11
CA GLN A 25 -25.57 6.58 -19.25
C GLN A 25 -26.67 7.32 -20.04
N ILE A 26 -26.76 8.66 -19.90
CA ILE A 26 -27.73 9.51 -20.58
C ILE A 26 -27.37 9.74 -22.06
N CYS A 27 -26.08 9.82 -22.40
CA CYS A 27 -25.65 9.93 -23.80
C CYS A 27 -25.97 8.66 -24.61
N ILE A 28 -25.82 7.47 -24.01
CA ILE A 28 -26.09 6.20 -24.68
C ILE A 28 -27.59 6.03 -24.96
N THR A 29 -28.46 6.34 -24.00
CA THR A 29 -29.93 6.25 -24.21
C THR A 29 -30.51 7.34 -25.12
N SER A 30 -29.81 8.46 -25.32
CA SER A 30 -30.23 9.49 -26.28
C SER A 30 -29.80 9.16 -27.72
N MET A 31 -28.70 8.44 -27.92
CA MET A 31 -28.27 8.00 -29.25
C MET A 31 -29.13 6.85 -29.79
N GLU A 32 -29.52 5.90 -28.95
CA GLU A 32 -30.39 4.78 -29.34
C GLU A 32 -31.77 5.24 -29.85
N ARG A 33 -32.36 6.27 -29.24
CA ARG A 33 -33.68 6.79 -29.65
C ARG A 33 -33.67 7.56 -30.97
N ASN A 34 -32.56 8.24 -31.30
CA ASN A 34 -32.41 8.91 -32.59
C ASN A 34 -32.11 7.92 -33.73
N PHE A 35 -31.44 6.80 -33.43
CA PHE A 35 -31.15 5.78 -34.43
C PHE A 35 -32.41 4.95 -34.77
N LEU A 36 -33.21 4.59 -33.77
CA LEU A 36 -34.43 3.81 -33.97
C LEU A 36 -35.56 4.60 -34.66
N SER A 37 -35.68 5.91 -34.40
CA SER A 37 -36.73 6.74 -35.04
C SER A 37 -36.48 6.99 -36.53
N ARG A 38 -35.21 6.96 -36.99
CA ARG A 38 -34.88 7.10 -38.41
C ARG A 38 -35.19 5.82 -39.21
N PHE A 39 -35.05 4.64 -38.60
CA PHE A 39 -35.40 3.37 -39.24
C PHE A 39 -36.91 3.16 -39.43
N ALA A 40 -37.76 3.81 -38.62
CA ALA A 40 -39.21 3.69 -38.74
C ALA A 40 -39.83 4.62 -39.81
N SER A 41 -39.07 5.56 -40.38
CA SER A 41 -39.63 6.62 -41.24
C SER A 41 -39.83 6.28 -42.72
N GLY A 42 -39.50 5.06 -43.16
CA GLY A 42 -40.11 4.46 -44.35
C GLY A 42 -39.99 5.21 -45.68
N GLU A 43 -38.97 6.04 -45.87
CA GLU A 43 -38.62 6.63 -47.17
C GLU A 43 -37.22 6.16 -47.59
N ASP A 44 -37.16 5.03 -48.30
CA ASP A 44 -36.39 4.93 -49.55
C ASP A 44 -36.56 3.55 -50.19
N LYS A 45 -37.40 3.52 -51.23
CA LYS A 45 -37.57 2.40 -52.15
C LYS A 45 -36.50 2.48 -53.24
N THR A 46 -35.29 2.03 -52.97
CA THR A 46 -34.41 1.45 -54.00
C THR A 46 -33.31 0.60 -53.37
N MET A 47 -33.51 -0.71 -53.48
CA MET A 47 -32.52 -1.75 -53.17
C MET A 47 -31.13 -1.43 -53.73
N ASN A 48 -30.11 -1.58 -52.88
CA ASN A 48 -28.85 -2.17 -53.33
C ASN A 48 -28.53 -3.38 -52.45
N LYS A 49 -28.72 -4.58 -53.03
CA LYS A 49 -28.60 -5.91 -52.40
C LYS A 49 -27.13 -6.32 -52.18
N THR A 50 -26.32 -5.43 -51.63
CA THR A 50 -24.87 -5.65 -51.53
C THR A 50 -24.30 -5.05 -50.25
N LEU A 51 -24.97 -5.26 -49.12
CA LEU A 51 -24.35 -5.01 -47.83
C LEU A 51 -24.91 -5.93 -46.74
N THR A 52 -25.13 -7.20 -47.10
CA THR A 52 -25.28 -8.29 -46.14
C THR A 52 -23.89 -8.81 -45.78
N LEU A 53 -23.06 -7.97 -45.17
CA LEU A 53 -21.90 -8.44 -44.43
C LEU A 53 -22.14 -8.12 -42.97
N ALA A 54 -22.53 -9.18 -42.26
CA ALA A 54 -22.68 -9.28 -40.83
C ALA A 54 -21.78 -8.30 -40.08
N LEU A 55 -22.40 -7.24 -39.54
CA LEU A 55 -21.85 -6.52 -38.41
C LEU A 55 -21.92 -7.51 -37.24
N SER A 56 -20.90 -8.36 -37.16
CA SER A 56 -20.67 -9.27 -36.06
C SER A 56 -20.75 -8.45 -34.79
N LEU A 57 -21.82 -8.71 -34.05
CA LEU A 57 -22.11 -8.21 -32.72
C LEU A 57 -20.90 -8.58 -31.84
N VAL A 58 -19.91 -7.70 -31.76
CA VAL A 58 -18.93 -7.72 -30.67
C VAL A 58 -19.72 -7.25 -29.46
N VAL A 59 -20.50 -8.16 -28.89
CA VAL A 59 -20.85 -8.12 -27.48
C VAL A 59 -19.49 -8.21 -26.80
N LEU A 60 -18.90 -7.05 -26.48
CA LEU A 60 -17.88 -7.00 -25.44
C LEU A 60 -18.56 -7.63 -24.23
N GLY A 61 -18.20 -8.87 -23.95
CA GLY A 61 -18.54 -9.56 -22.73
C GLY A 61 -17.88 -8.83 -21.57
N ALA A 62 -18.44 -7.69 -21.19
CA ALA A 62 -18.17 -7.02 -19.94
C ALA A 62 -18.94 -7.75 -18.84
N ALA A 63 -18.56 -9.00 -18.57
CA ALA A 63 -19.06 -9.76 -17.42
C ALA A 63 -18.24 -11.02 -17.16
N SER A 64 -17.14 -10.87 -16.45
CA SER A 64 -16.93 -11.70 -15.27
C SER A 64 -16.22 -10.85 -14.24
N SER A 65 -17.01 -10.28 -13.33
CA SER A 65 -16.54 -9.75 -12.06
C SER A 65 -15.57 -10.78 -11.46
N ALA A 66 -14.30 -10.41 -11.32
CA ALA A 66 -13.39 -11.11 -10.44
C ALA A 66 -14.04 -11.06 -9.05
N GLN A 67 -14.64 -12.18 -8.65
CA GLN A 67 -15.14 -12.35 -7.31
C GLN A 67 -13.94 -12.11 -6.38
N ALA A 68 -14.06 -11.16 -5.45
CA ALA A 68 -12.96 -10.81 -4.57
C ALA A 68 -12.46 -12.08 -3.87
N GLN A 69 -11.25 -12.51 -4.22
CA GLN A 69 -10.63 -13.72 -3.68
C GLN A 69 -10.14 -13.49 -2.24
N PHE A 70 -9.98 -12.23 -1.85
CA PHE A 70 -9.40 -11.83 -0.57
C PHE A 70 -10.31 -10.85 0.17
N PHE A 71 -10.26 -10.93 1.48
CA PHE A 71 -11.01 -10.13 2.42
C PHE A 71 -10.05 -9.50 3.42
N LEU A 72 -10.33 -8.27 3.82
CA LEU A 72 -9.67 -7.64 4.95
C LEU A 72 -10.43 -8.06 6.22
N ARG A 73 -9.79 -8.88 7.05
CA ARG A 73 -10.41 -9.56 8.19
C ARG A 73 -9.74 -9.05 9.46
N GLY A 74 -10.50 -8.55 10.41
CA GLY A 74 -9.92 -7.98 11.62
C GLY A 74 -10.90 -7.81 12.77
N SER A 75 -10.41 -7.18 13.84
CA SER A 75 -11.21 -6.94 15.05
C SER A 75 -12.46 -6.08 14.79
N PHE A 76 -12.46 -5.24 13.75
CA PHE A 76 -13.60 -4.37 13.39
C PHE A 76 -14.77 -5.12 12.71
N ASN A 77 -14.56 -6.33 12.19
CA ASN A 77 -15.61 -7.15 11.58
C ASN A 77 -15.62 -8.59 12.11
N GLY A 78 -15.03 -8.82 13.29
CA GLY A 78 -14.97 -10.16 13.90
C GLY A 78 -14.25 -11.20 13.02
N TYR A 79 -13.31 -10.76 12.17
CA TYR A 79 -12.59 -11.59 11.20
C TYR A 79 -13.51 -12.33 10.21
N ASP A 80 -14.66 -11.78 9.87
CA ASP A 80 -15.54 -12.32 8.82
C ASP A 80 -15.10 -11.95 7.39
N THR A 81 -15.92 -12.26 6.39
CA THR A 81 -15.67 -11.95 4.97
C THR A 81 -16.49 -10.77 4.46
N SER A 82 -16.96 -9.87 5.34
CA SER A 82 -17.82 -8.74 4.97
C SER A 82 -17.09 -7.65 4.18
N LEU A 83 -15.76 -7.54 4.34
CA LEU A 83 -14.94 -6.52 3.72
C LEU A 83 -14.04 -7.11 2.62
N ALA A 84 -14.61 -7.23 1.42
CA ALA A 84 -13.91 -7.71 0.23
C ALA A 84 -12.81 -6.73 -0.23
N MET A 85 -11.66 -7.28 -0.65
CA MET A 85 -10.58 -6.50 -1.25
C MET A 85 -10.69 -6.45 -2.78
N THR A 86 -10.32 -5.31 -3.36
CA THR A 86 -10.34 -5.08 -4.81
C THR A 86 -8.93 -5.11 -5.37
N GLU A 87 -8.70 -5.88 -6.44
CA GLU A 87 -7.42 -5.84 -7.15
C GLU A 87 -7.22 -4.47 -7.81
N THR A 88 -6.03 -3.88 -7.63
CA THR A 88 -5.69 -2.53 -8.11
C THR A 88 -5.77 -2.39 -9.63
N PHE A 89 -5.35 -3.42 -10.36
CA PHE A 89 -5.56 -3.59 -11.80
C PHE A 89 -5.46 -5.07 -12.11
N ALA A 90 -6.13 -5.52 -13.18
CA ALA A 90 -6.22 -6.93 -13.50
C ALA A 90 -4.83 -7.58 -13.63
N GLY A 91 -4.58 -8.61 -12.80
CA GLY A 91 -3.34 -9.38 -12.80
C GLY A 91 -2.17 -8.77 -12.02
N SER A 92 -2.39 -7.67 -11.28
CA SER A 92 -1.37 -7.07 -10.43
C SER A 92 -0.98 -7.94 -9.24
N ASN A 93 -1.90 -8.81 -8.78
CA ASN A 93 -1.83 -9.52 -7.50
C ASN A 93 -1.69 -8.58 -6.28
N ILE A 94 -2.10 -7.31 -6.43
CA ILE A 94 -2.11 -6.30 -5.37
C ILE A 94 -3.56 -5.90 -5.13
N TYR A 95 -4.05 -6.19 -3.92
CA TYR A 95 -5.43 -5.98 -3.52
C TYR A 95 -5.52 -4.88 -2.47
N THR A 96 -6.60 -4.11 -2.48
CA THR A 96 -6.80 -2.98 -1.56
C THR A 96 -8.18 -3.02 -0.93
N ALA A 97 -8.26 -2.61 0.33
CA ALA A 97 -9.52 -2.37 1.02
C ALA A 97 -9.32 -1.28 2.08
N THR A 98 -10.38 -0.53 2.33
CA THR A 98 -10.41 0.48 3.40
C THR A 98 -11.52 0.13 4.38
N ALA A 99 -11.15 -0.16 5.62
CA ALA A 99 -12.10 -0.23 6.72
C ALA A 99 -12.48 1.21 7.12
N THR A 100 -13.77 1.50 7.23
CA THR A 100 -14.31 2.84 7.55
C THR A 100 -15.29 2.75 8.73
N GLY A 101 -15.68 3.89 9.30
CA GLY A 101 -16.56 3.93 10.47
C GLY A 101 -15.89 3.44 11.76
N LEU A 102 -14.56 3.42 11.79
CA LEU A 102 -13.77 3.07 12.95
C LEU A 102 -13.68 4.25 13.91
N THR A 103 -13.45 3.97 15.19
CA THR A 103 -13.18 5.02 16.17
C THR A 103 -11.76 5.55 15.93
N ALA A 104 -11.64 6.82 15.55
CA ALA A 104 -10.35 7.47 15.35
C ALA A 104 -9.45 7.33 16.58
N GLY A 105 -8.15 7.06 16.36
CA GLY A 105 -7.20 6.87 17.46
C GLY A 105 -7.26 5.49 18.15
N GLN A 106 -8.21 4.61 17.80
CA GLN A 106 -8.26 3.25 18.35
C GLN A 106 -7.39 2.27 17.57
N LYS A 107 -6.80 1.32 18.29
CA LYS A 107 -6.05 0.19 17.73
C LYS A 107 -7.01 -0.85 17.15
N TYR A 108 -6.68 -1.34 15.96
CA TYR A 108 -7.32 -2.49 15.35
C TYR A 108 -6.24 -3.49 14.88
N THR A 109 -6.56 -4.78 14.98
CA THR A 109 -5.71 -5.87 14.45
C THR A 109 -6.42 -6.53 13.29
N PHE A 110 -5.68 -6.86 12.24
CA PHE A 110 -6.25 -7.39 11.01
C PHE A 110 -5.21 -8.09 10.14
N LEU A 111 -5.71 -8.84 9.16
CA LEU A 111 -4.95 -9.50 8.12
C LEU A 111 -5.73 -9.46 6.80
N ALA A 112 -5.05 -9.80 5.70
CA ALA A 112 -5.73 -10.13 4.45
C ALA A 112 -5.71 -11.65 4.26
N ALA A 113 -6.85 -12.25 3.96
CA ALA A 113 -6.95 -13.68 3.68
C ALA A 113 -8.08 -13.99 2.70
N ASN A 114 -8.01 -15.15 2.06
CA ASN A 114 -9.15 -15.72 1.37
C ASN A 114 -10.17 -16.32 2.37
N SER A 115 -11.29 -16.80 1.85
CA SER A 115 -12.42 -17.27 2.67
C SER A 115 -12.05 -18.39 3.65
N ASP A 116 -11.16 -19.30 3.23
CA ASP A 116 -10.75 -20.49 3.99
C ASP A 116 -9.39 -20.34 4.68
N TYR A 117 -8.76 -19.16 4.64
CA TYR A 117 -7.42 -18.89 5.16
C TYR A 117 -6.27 -19.72 4.53
N SER A 118 -6.51 -20.43 3.42
CA SER A 118 -5.43 -21.14 2.73
C SER A 118 -4.39 -20.19 2.13
N ILE A 119 -4.77 -18.93 1.92
CA ILE A 119 -3.88 -17.83 1.55
C ILE A 119 -4.14 -16.66 2.50
N GLN A 120 -3.09 -16.21 3.18
CA GLN A 120 -3.13 -15.03 4.04
C GLN A 120 -1.83 -14.22 3.97
N SER A 121 -1.89 -12.97 4.41
CA SER A 121 -0.73 -12.11 4.65
C SER A 121 0.04 -12.54 5.89
N GLY A 122 1.36 -12.37 5.87
CA GLY A 122 2.21 -12.70 7.02
C GLY A 122 2.33 -14.21 7.26
N ALA A 123 2.91 -14.56 8.40
CA ALA A 123 2.87 -15.94 8.88
C ALA A 123 1.50 -16.21 9.55
N PRO A 124 1.08 -17.49 9.69
CA PRO A 124 -0.15 -17.81 10.39
C PRO A 124 -0.21 -17.19 11.79
N PHE A 125 -1.35 -16.58 12.11
CA PHE A 125 -1.62 -15.94 13.41
C PHE A 125 -0.78 -14.69 13.73
N GLN A 126 -0.19 -14.06 12.71
CA GLN A 126 0.55 -12.81 12.84
C GLN A 126 -0.21 -11.65 12.18
N ASP A 127 -1.11 -11.05 12.95
CA ASP A 127 -1.91 -9.92 12.51
C ASP A 127 -1.10 -8.63 12.50
N VAL A 128 -1.42 -7.74 11.56
CA VAL A 128 -0.95 -6.36 11.57
C VAL A 128 -1.80 -5.55 12.52
N ALA A 129 -1.19 -4.63 13.27
CA ALA A 129 -1.92 -3.63 14.04
C ALA A 129 -1.73 -2.23 13.47
N ALA A 130 -2.81 -1.46 13.45
CA ALA A 130 -2.77 -0.04 13.14
C ALA A 130 -3.77 0.75 13.98
N THR A 131 -3.49 2.04 14.16
CA THR A 131 -4.46 2.98 14.74
C THR A 131 -5.31 3.59 13.61
N ALA A 132 -6.63 3.61 13.78
CA ALA A 132 -7.51 4.29 12.81
C ALA A 132 -7.17 5.79 12.75
N ASN A 133 -7.08 6.33 11.53
CA ASN A 133 -6.73 7.72 11.28
C ASN A 133 -7.83 8.70 11.76
N ALA A 134 -7.61 10.00 11.60
CA ALA A 134 -8.55 11.04 12.04
C ALA A 134 -9.95 10.90 11.40
N ASN A 135 -10.05 10.26 10.24
CA ASN A 135 -11.32 10.00 9.54
C ASN A 135 -11.99 8.69 9.98
N GLY A 136 -11.44 7.98 10.97
CA GLY A 136 -11.97 6.68 11.39
C GLY A 136 -11.79 5.61 10.31
N SER A 137 -10.63 5.59 9.66
CA SER A 137 -10.34 4.65 8.57
C SER A 137 -8.94 4.04 8.65
N ILE A 138 -8.80 2.85 8.06
CA ILE A 138 -7.53 2.15 7.85
C ILE A 138 -7.56 1.59 6.43
N THR A 139 -6.55 1.92 5.62
CA THR A 139 -6.39 1.36 4.27
C THR A 139 -5.27 0.34 4.27
N ALA A 140 -5.58 -0.87 3.80
CA ALA A 140 -4.66 -1.98 3.72
C ALA A 140 -4.38 -2.38 2.26
N ILE A 141 -3.14 -2.77 1.98
CA ILE A 141 -2.65 -3.14 0.66
C ILE A 141 -2.05 -4.55 0.74
N PHE A 142 -2.74 -5.54 0.19
CA PHE A 142 -2.29 -6.93 0.22
C PHE A 142 -1.50 -7.27 -1.05
N HIS A 143 -0.23 -7.62 -0.88
CA HIS A 143 0.67 -8.07 -1.95
C HIS A 143 0.68 -9.60 -1.97
N ASN A 144 -0.11 -10.21 -2.84
CA ASN A 144 -0.28 -11.66 -2.94
C ASN A 144 0.85 -12.32 -3.76
N VAL A 145 2.08 -12.18 -3.29
CA VAL A 145 3.27 -12.83 -3.87
C VAL A 145 3.89 -13.72 -2.81
N ALA A 146 3.91 -15.04 -3.04
CA ALA A 146 4.35 -16.01 -2.04
C ALA A 146 5.83 -15.84 -1.64
N THR A 147 6.68 -15.38 -2.56
CA THR A 147 8.11 -15.20 -2.33
C THR A 147 8.66 -14.07 -3.22
N PRO A 148 8.55 -12.80 -2.79
CA PRO A 148 8.90 -11.64 -3.63
C PRO A 148 10.36 -11.58 -4.10
N ASN A 149 11.32 -12.10 -3.32
CA ASN A 149 12.76 -12.12 -3.63
C ASN A 149 13.33 -10.75 -4.07
N ASP A 150 12.83 -9.67 -3.50
CA ASP A 150 13.17 -8.28 -3.85
C ASP A 150 14.24 -7.67 -2.94
N GLY A 151 14.86 -8.46 -2.07
CA GLY A 151 15.81 -8.00 -1.05
C GLY A 151 15.16 -7.37 0.18
N TRP A 152 13.83 -7.34 0.24
CA TRP A 152 13.08 -6.84 1.40
C TRP A 152 12.54 -7.98 2.26
N SER A 153 12.40 -7.69 3.55
CA SER A 153 11.77 -8.58 4.52
C SER A 153 10.34 -8.11 4.85
N PRO A 154 9.40 -9.04 5.10
CA PRO A 154 9.57 -10.47 5.01
C PRO A 154 9.52 -10.98 3.55
N ASN A 155 10.13 -12.13 3.27
CA ASN A 155 10.10 -12.75 1.94
C ASN A 155 8.89 -13.69 1.76
N ILE A 156 7.71 -13.20 2.14
CA ILE A 156 6.41 -13.89 2.06
C ILE A 156 5.35 -12.90 1.54
N ARG A 157 4.07 -13.28 1.56
CA ARG A 157 2.95 -12.37 1.24
C ARG A 157 2.85 -11.25 2.26
N ARG A 158 2.70 -10.01 1.80
CA ARG A 158 2.80 -8.81 2.64
C ARG A 158 1.48 -8.09 2.75
N LEU A 159 1.25 -7.45 3.89
CA LEU A 159 0.15 -6.52 4.09
C LEU A 159 0.73 -5.15 4.44
N GLY A 160 0.58 -4.22 3.51
CA GLY A 160 0.94 -2.83 3.70
C GLY A 160 -0.20 -1.98 4.25
N LEU A 161 0.17 -0.80 4.72
CA LEU A 161 -0.68 0.22 5.32
C LEU A 161 -0.49 1.54 4.59
N SER A 162 -1.58 2.27 4.32
CA SER A 162 -1.55 3.60 3.72
C SER A 162 -2.44 4.59 4.47
N GLY A 163 -2.13 5.88 4.35
CA GLY A 163 -2.93 6.97 4.95
C GLY A 163 -2.93 7.00 6.47
N LEU A 164 -1.81 6.65 7.10
CA LEU A 164 -1.61 6.74 8.55
C LEU A 164 -1.21 8.16 8.96
N ASP A 165 -1.72 8.64 10.09
CA ASP A 165 -1.44 9.98 10.63
C ASP A 165 -0.30 9.99 11.67
N TYR A 166 0.54 8.96 11.68
CA TYR A 166 1.63 8.80 12.64
C TYR A 166 2.89 8.21 12.00
N SER A 167 4.02 8.38 12.70
CA SER A 167 5.31 7.82 12.28
C SER A 167 5.73 6.64 13.17
N TYR A 168 6.81 5.99 12.75
CA TYR A 168 7.48 4.92 13.50
C TYR A 168 8.88 5.35 13.92
N GLU A 169 9.37 4.75 14.99
CA GLU A 169 10.75 4.81 15.45
C GLU A 169 11.31 3.39 15.57
N LEU A 170 12.64 3.28 15.54
CA LEU A 170 13.31 2.01 15.70
C LEU A 170 13.67 1.79 17.17
N MET A 171 13.27 0.65 17.71
CA MET A 171 13.65 0.13 19.02
C MET A 171 14.53 -1.10 18.82
N GLY A 172 15.38 -1.44 19.78
CA GLY A 172 16.14 -2.69 19.68
C GLY A 172 16.95 -3.09 20.90
N SER A 173 17.58 -4.26 20.80
CA SER A 173 18.49 -4.79 21.81
C SER A 173 19.74 -3.94 22.12
N PRO A 174 20.29 -3.09 21.22
CA PRO A 174 21.48 -2.29 21.55
C PRO A 174 21.36 -1.40 22.79
N ASN A 175 20.14 -1.01 23.18
CA ASN A 175 19.87 -0.29 24.41
C ASN A 175 18.81 -1.00 25.30
N GLY A 176 18.62 -2.30 25.11
CA GLY A 176 17.64 -3.09 25.86
C GLY A 176 16.20 -2.61 25.70
N PHE A 177 15.83 -2.05 24.54
CA PHE A 177 14.49 -1.52 24.25
C PHE A 177 14.04 -0.36 25.17
N SER A 178 14.96 0.29 25.87
CA SER A 178 14.64 1.35 26.83
C SER A 178 14.31 2.69 26.19
N ALA A 179 14.86 2.96 25.00
CA ALA A 179 14.65 4.19 24.23
C ALA A 179 14.72 3.90 22.71
N PRO A 180 14.27 4.81 21.85
CA PRO A 180 14.50 4.70 20.41
C PRO A 180 16.00 4.68 20.10
N ILE A 181 16.43 3.75 19.25
CA ILE A 181 17.82 3.67 18.75
C ILE A 181 17.99 4.40 17.41
N ALA A 182 16.89 4.69 16.70
CA ALA A 182 16.89 5.60 15.56
C ALA A 182 15.51 6.24 15.37
N SER A 183 15.51 7.51 14.98
CA SER A 183 14.31 8.20 14.46
C SER A 183 14.24 7.98 12.95
N LEU A 184 13.03 7.74 12.44
CA LEU A 184 12.82 7.52 11.00
C LEU A 184 12.26 8.76 10.32
N THR A 185 12.78 9.07 9.14
CA THR A 185 12.33 10.19 8.29
C THR A 185 11.74 9.65 6.99
N ASN A 186 10.64 10.23 6.51
CA ASN A 186 10.04 9.83 5.24
C ASN A 186 10.89 10.35 4.06
N VAL A 187 11.36 9.44 3.22
CA VAL A 187 12.09 9.71 1.98
C VAL A 187 11.36 8.99 0.84
N GLY A 188 10.47 9.72 0.15
CA GLY A 188 9.75 9.20 -1.01
C GLY A 188 8.78 8.06 -0.69
N GLY A 189 8.11 8.11 0.46
CA GLY A 189 7.16 7.08 0.91
C GLY A 189 7.75 5.99 1.79
N VAL A 190 9.09 5.94 1.91
CA VAL A 190 9.81 4.99 2.76
C VAL A 190 10.36 5.70 3.99
N LEU A 191 10.07 5.20 5.19
CA LEU A 191 10.64 5.69 6.43
C LEU A 191 12.08 5.15 6.56
N GLN A 192 13.06 6.03 6.75
CA GLN A 192 14.47 5.66 6.79
C GLN A 192 15.19 6.27 8.00
N GLY A 193 16.15 5.55 8.57
CA GLY A 193 17.01 6.03 9.64
C GLY A 193 18.34 5.26 9.67
N VAL A 194 19.37 5.89 10.23
CA VAL A 194 20.68 5.24 10.44
C VAL A 194 20.78 4.82 11.90
N VAL A 195 21.26 3.61 12.13
CA VAL A 195 21.49 3.05 13.46
C VAL A 195 22.87 2.41 13.53
N THR A 196 23.58 2.59 14.63
CA THR A 196 24.84 1.90 14.88
C THR A 196 24.57 0.57 15.58
N LEU A 197 24.97 -0.54 14.98
CA LEU A 197 24.81 -1.89 15.54
C LEU A 197 26.16 -2.50 15.90
N ALA A 198 26.17 -3.32 16.94
CA ALA A 198 27.30 -4.21 17.22
C ALA A 198 27.27 -5.41 16.27
N ALA A 199 28.44 -6.00 16.00
CA ALA A 199 28.52 -7.24 15.24
C ALA A 199 27.76 -8.38 15.97
N GLY A 200 27.09 -9.24 15.20
CA GLY A 200 26.30 -10.37 15.71
C GLY A 200 24.79 -10.12 15.69
N ASN A 201 24.07 -10.86 16.53
CA ASN A 201 22.61 -10.84 16.56
C ASN A 201 22.08 -9.61 17.29
N ASN A 202 21.18 -8.89 16.63
CA ASN A 202 20.46 -7.74 17.14
C ASN A 202 18.96 -8.01 16.96
N ASP A 203 18.16 -7.64 17.96
CA ASP A 203 16.70 -7.70 17.88
C ASP A 203 16.17 -6.29 17.64
N LEU A 204 15.33 -6.11 16.62
CA LEU A 204 14.79 -4.83 16.22
C LEU A 204 13.26 -4.85 16.23
N VAL A 205 12.64 -3.71 16.55
CA VAL A 205 11.19 -3.52 16.48
C VAL A 205 10.92 -2.11 15.99
N PHE A 206 10.04 -1.95 15.00
CA PHE A 206 9.49 -0.64 14.68
C PHE A 206 8.30 -0.39 15.60
N ARG A 207 8.34 0.71 16.34
CA ARG A 207 7.27 1.11 17.26
C ARG A 207 6.63 2.38 16.74
N LYS A 208 5.30 2.49 16.79
CA LYS A 208 4.65 3.79 16.63
C LYS A 208 5.23 4.75 17.67
N VAL A 209 5.55 5.99 17.28
CA VAL A 209 6.25 6.92 18.18
C VAL A 209 5.55 7.02 19.54
N GLY A 210 6.25 6.61 20.59
CA GLY A 210 5.79 6.65 21.98
C GLY A 210 4.75 5.59 22.39
N ASP A 211 4.42 4.63 21.53
CA ASP A 211 3.29 3.70 21.74
C ASP A 211 3.68 2.24 21.43
N TRP A 212 3.94 1.47 22.49
CA TRP A 212 4.25 0.03 22.40
C TRP A 212 3.06 -0.84 22.00
N SER A 213 1.83 -0.30 21.98
CA SER A 213 0.66 -1.06 21.57
C SER A 213 0.59 -1.25 20.06
N ILE A 214 1.36 -0.49 19.28
CA ILE A 214 1.44 -0.61 17.82
C ILE A 214 2.91 -0.82 17.42
N THR A 215 3.22 -2.04 17.03
CA THR A 215 4.55 -2.44 16.59
C THR A 215 4.51 -3.14 15.24
N ILE A 216 5.64 -3.11 14.54
CA ILE A 216 5.90 -3.93 13.37
C ILE A 216 7.16 -4.74 13.70
N LYS A 217 7.00 -6.06 13.68
CA LYS A 217 8.02 -7.03 14.06
C LYS A 217 8.35 -7.96 12.89
N GLU A 218 8.79 -9.18 13.17
CA GLU A 218 8.96 -10.19 12.14
C GLU A 218 7.68 -10.33 11.31
N ASN A 219 7.82 -10.60 10.01
CA ASN A 219 6.69 -10.77 9.09
C ASN A 219 5.71 -9.60 8.98
N PHE A 220 6.12 -8.41 9.45
CA PHE A 220 5.29 -7.21 9.46
C PHE A 220 4.09 -7.27 10.44
N GLY A 221 4.03 -8.27 11.32
CA GLY A 221 2.98 -8.41 12.33
C GLY A 221 3.25 -7.58 13.60
N ASP A 222 2.20 -7.35 14.39
CA ASP A 222 2.28 -6.75 15.73
C ASP A 222 2.52 -7.81 16.83
N SER A 223 2.09 -9.05 16.55
CA SER A 223 2.45 -10.24 17.32
C SER A 223 3.68 -10.94 16.72
N GLY A 224 4.27 -11.88 17.46
CA GLY A 224 5.46 -12.63 17.02
C GLY A 224 6.77 -12.14 17.62
N ASN A 225 7.87 -12.70 17.14
CA ASN A 225 9.21 -12.36 17.59
C ASN A 225 9.65 -11.01 17.03
N ASN A 226 10.64 -10.41 17.68
CA ASN A 226 11.33 -9.24 17.15
C ASN A 226 12.05 -9.58 15.83
N ILE A 227 12.39 -8.56 15.07
CA ILE A 227 13.16 -8.70 13.84
C ILE A 227 14.59 -9.08 14.25
N ALA A 228 14.94 -10.34 14.07
CA ALA A 228 16.31 -10.81 14.24
C ALA A 228 17.18 -10.36 13.06
N TYR A 229 18.23 -9.60 13.33
CA TYR A 229 19.20 -9.15 12.34
C TYR A 229 20.63 -9.52 12.77
N ASN A 230 21.36 -10.21 11.90
CA ASN A 230 22.78 -10.52 12.12
C ASN A 230 23.64 -9.46 11.41
N ALA A 231 24.22 -8.55 12.17
CA ALA A 231 25.16 -7.55 11.66
C ALA A 231 26.53 -8.20 11.46
N ALA A 232 27.00 -8.26 10.22
CA ALA A 232 28.28 -8.89 9.88
C ALA A 232 29.51 -8.20 10.51
N ALA A 233 29.40 -6.89 10.77
CA ALA A 233 30.41 -6.08 11.44
C ALA A 233 29.74 -5.05 12.34
N ALA A 234 30.49 -4.48 13.28
CA ALA A 234 30.01 -3.32 14.01
C ALA A 234 30.06 -2.09 13.08
N GLY A 235 29.05 -1.24 13.10
CA GLY A 235 29.01 -0.06 12.23
C GLY A 235 27.61 0.51 12.04
N ASP A 236 27.50 1.44 11.10
CA ASP A 236 26.24 2.09 10.77
C ASP A 236 25.45 1.27 9.74
N TYR A 237 24.15 1.15 9.99
CA TYR A 237 23.20 0.45 9.15
C TYR A 237 22.04 1.38 8.80
N LEU A 238 21.67 1.39 7.52
CA LEU A 238 20.49 2.06 7.01
C LEU A 238 19.29 1.13 7.19
N VAL A 239 18.34 1.55 8.00
CA VAL A 239 17.08 0.86 8.22
C VAL A 239 16.00 1.54 7.41
N LYS A 240 15.20 0.76 6.70
CA LYS A 240 14.11 1.21 5.83
C LYS A 240 12.82 0.51 6.20
N LEU A 241 11.72 1.24 6.25
CA LEU A 241 10.38 0.74 6.48
C LEU A 241 9.45 1.30 5.40
N ASP A 242 8.96 0.41 4.54
CA ASP A 242 8.00 0.70 3.48
C ASP A 242 6.61 0.22 3.95
N LEU A 243 5.82 1.17 4.45
CA LEU A 243 4.51 0.89 5.02
C LEU A 243 3.54 0.36 3.95
N GLU A 244 3.49 0.98 2.78
CA GLU A 244 2.58 0.56 1.70
C GLU A 244 2.99 -0.77 1.07
N GLY A 245 4.29 -1.05 1.04
CA GLY A 245 4.85 -2.33 0.62
C GLY A 245 4.73 -3.45 1.66
N GLY A 246 4.38 -3.14 2.91
CA GLY A 246 4.33 -4.12 4.00
C GLY A 246 5.67 -4.79 4.24
N ARG A 247 6.77 -4.03 4.16
CA ARG A 247 8.14 -4.56 4.18
C ARG A 247 9.16 -3.62 4.83
N TYR A 248 10.29 -4.17 5.21
CA TYR A 248 11.43 -3.46 5.78
C TYR A 248 12.77 -4.03 5.27
N ALA A 249 13.84 -3.25 5.40
CA ALA A 249 15.19 -3.67 5.05
C ALA A 249 16.21 -3.06 6.04
N VAL A 250 17.33 -3.76 6.22
CA VAL A 250 18.48 -3.32 7.02
C VAL A 250 19.75 -3.56 6.20
N GLU A 251 20.41 -2.48 5.81
CA GLU A 251 21.56 -2.49 4.90
C GLU A 251 22.78 -1.89 5.58
N ALA A 252 23.96 -2.49 5.42
CA ALA A 252 25.19 -1.90 5.93
C ALA A 252 25.51 -0.61 5.16
N VAL A 253 25.81 0.48 5.88
CA VAL A 253 26.33 1.71 5.28
C VAL A 253 27.82 1.51 5.05
N PRO A 254 28.32 1.55 3.80
CA PRO A 254 29.74 1.39 3.54
C PRO A 254 30.55 2.46 4.26
N GLU A 255 31.56 2.06 5.03
CA GLU A 255 32.45 3.02 5.66
C GLU A 255 33.14 3.88 4.59
N PRO A 256 33.29 5.21 4.79
CA PRO A 256 33.93 6.08 3.81
C PRO A 256 35.32 5.59 3.35
N ALA A 257 36.06 4.91 4.24
CA ALA A 257 37.36 4.33 3.93
C ALA A 257 37.30 3.28 2.80
N THR A 258 36.24 2.48 2.74
CA THR A 258 36.06 1.48 1.67
C THR A 258 35.87 2.14 0.30
N MET A 259 35.15 3.27 0.26
CA MET A 259 34.97 4.06 -0.96
C MET A 259 36.28 4.69 -1.43
N VAL A 260 37.11 5.18 -0.50
CA VAL A 260 38.43 5.74 -0.81
C VAL A 260 39.35 4.67 -1.41
N VAL A 261 39.39 3.47 -0.82
CA VAL A 261 40.22 2.37 -1.34
C VAL A 261 39.78 1.96 -2.75
N LEU A 262 38.47 1.89 -3.01
CA LEU A 262 37.95 1.57 -4.34
C LEU A 262 38.32 2.65 -5.36
N GLY A 263 38.22 3.93 -4.98
CA GLY A 263 38.61 5.07 -5.82
C GLY A 263 40.11 5.06 -6.15
N VAL A 264 40.97 4.80 -5.17
CA VAL A 264 42.43 4.72 -5.37
C VAL A 264 42.80 3.52 -6.24
N ALA A 265 42.17 2.35 -6.03
CA ALA A 265 42.40 1.16 -6.85
C ALA A 265 41.97 1.39 -8.31
N ALA A 266 40.81 2.01 -8.55
CA ALA A 266 40.35 2.35 -9.89
C ALA A 266 41.29 3.35 -10.58
N ALA A 267 41.76 4.39 -9.87
CA ALA A 267 42.72 5.36 -10.40
C ALA A 267 44.06 4.70 -10.76
N ALA A 268 44.57 3.78 -9.92
CA ALA A 268 45.79 3.03 -10.19
C ALA A 268 45.65 2.11 -11.41
N ALA A 269 44.51 1.43 -11.58
CA ALA A 269 44.23 0.58 -12.72
C ALA A 269 44.15 1.39 -14.03
N LEU A 270 43.49 2.55 -14.02
CA LEU A 270 43.43 3.46 -15.18
C LEU A 270 44.81 3.99 -15.56
N ARG A 271 45.68 4.28 -14.58
CA ARG A 271 47.05 4.73 -14.85
C ARG A 271 47.91 3.64 -15.52
N ARG A 272 47.68 2.36 -15.20
CA ARG A 272 48.40 1.23 -15.83
C ARG A 272 48.01 0.99 -17.30
N ARG A 273 46.80 1.37 -17.73
CA ARG A 273 46.35 1.23 -19.13
C ARG A 273 46.92 2.27 -20.10
N LYS A 274 47.54 3.34 -19.59
CA LYS A 274 48.12 4.42 -20.41
C LYS A 274 49.62 4.26 -20.70
N LYS A 275 50.24 3.16 -20.25
CA LYS A 275 51.59 2.76 -20.63
C LYS A 275 51.50 1.56 -21.57
#